data_AF-A0A6I8WBM5-F1
#
_entry.id   AF-A0A6I8WBM5-F1
#
_cell.length_a   1.000
_cell.length_b   1.000
_cell.length_c   1.000
_cell.angle_alpha   90.00
_cell.angle_beta   90.00
_cell.angle_gamma   90.00
#
_symmetry.space_group_name_H-M   'P 1'
#
loop_
_entity.id
_entity.type
_entity.pdbx_description
1 polymer ?
#
loop_
_entity_poly.entity_id
_entity_poly.type
_entity_poly.pdbx_seq_one_letter_code
_entity_poly.pdbx_strand_id
1 'polypeptide(L)'
;MTKVTEDLYEYMKTLDTILKIEPQRIFPGHGNIIEEPLPKIEYYINHRNNREQQILHFFTQRPHKRWQSMDVVRVVYSQTPQKLWPAAAYNVSHHLKKLQKEGKLLLNKLDEETFYVYNPLSLF
;
A
#
# COMPACT_ATOMS: atom_id res chain seq x y z
N MET A 1 -11.41 6.02 -6.22
CA MET A 1 -10.57 5.03 -6.92
C MET A 1 -9.14 5.54 -6.93
N THR A 2 -8.19 4.83 -6.32
CA THR A 2 -6.78 5.23 -6.31
C THR A 2 -6.08 4.68 -7.55
N LYS A 3 -5.30 5.52 -8.26
CA LYS A 3 -4.48 5.08 -9.38
C LYS A 3 -3.45 4.05 -8.89
N VAL A 4 -3.26 3.01 -9.67
CA VAL A 4 -2.22 2.01 -9.45
C VAL A 4 -0.88 2.63 -9.85
N THR A 5 0.11 2.60 -8.95
CA THR A 5 1.44 3.21 -9.13
C THR A 5 2.51 2.12 -9.08
N GLU A 6 3.60 2.27 -9.84
CA GLU A 6 4.65 1.23 -9.97
C GLU A 6 5.55 1.10 -8.74
N ASP A 7 5.79 2.18 -8.01
CA ASP A 7 6.44 2.15 -6.70
C ASP A 7 5.65 3.01 -5.70
N LEU A 8 5.01 2.35 -4.74
CA LEU A 8 4.19 3.03 -3.73
C LEU A 8 5.05 3.85 -2.76
N TYR A 9 6.29 3.45 -2.50
CA TYR A 9 7.17 4.17 -1.59
C TYR A 9 7.56 5.55 -2.17
N GLU A 10 8.00 5.58 -3.43
CA GLU A 10 8.33 6.84 -4.12
C GLU A 10 7.10 7.72 -4.34
N TYR A 11 5.94 7.11 -4.62
CA TYR A 11 4.69 7.84 -4.72
C TYR A 11 4.30 8.55 -3.41
N MET A 12 4.41 7.86 -2.27
CA MET A 12 4.09 8.46 -0.96
C MET A 12 5.06 9.60 -0.62
N LYS A 13 6.37 9.43 -0.89
CA LYS A 13 7.36 10.52 -0.74
C LYS A 13 7.01 11.74 -1.59
N THR A 14 6.54 11.51 -2.82
CA THR A 14 6.13 12.60 -3.71
C THR A 14 4.93 13.33 -3.13
N LEU A 15 3.92 12.63 -2.61
CA LEU A 15 2.77 13.25 -1.96
C LEU A 15 3.17 14.07 -0.72
N ASP A 16 4.05 13.53 0.13
CA ASP A 16 4.59 14.25 1.29
C ASP A 16 5.37 15.51 0.88
N THR A 17 6.11 15.44 -0.23
CA THR A 17 6.85 16.59 -0.78
C THR A 17 5.90 17.67 -1.26
N ILE A 18 4.85 17.29 -2.01
CA ILE A 18 3.83 18.22 -2.49
C ILE A 18 3.08 18.84 -1.31
N LEU A 19 2.75 18.05 -0.28
CA LEU A 19 2.08 18.56 0.92
C LEU A 19 2.89 19.67 1.60
N LYS A 20 4.21 19.49 1.73
CA LYS A 20 5.13 20.48 2.32
C LYS A 20 5.29 21.77 1.50
N ILE A 21 4.97 21.75 0.21
CA ILE A 21 4.98 22.93 -0.65
C ILE A 21 3.71 23.78 -0.45
N GLU A 22 2.68 23.21 0.20
CA GLU A 22 1.40 23.87 0.48
C GLU A 22 0.75 24.52 -0.76
N PRO A 23 0.55 23.77 -1.87
CA PRO A 23 0.03 24.34 -3.10
C PRO A 23 -1.40 24.83 -2.93
N GLN A 24 -1.68 26.02 -3.44
CA GLN A 24 -3.03 26.57 -3.47
C GLN A 24 -3.92 25.92 -4.54
N ARG A 25 -3.34 25.43 -5.65
CA ARG A 25 -4.06 24.73 -6.72
C ARG A 25 -3.20 23.65 -7.37
N ILE A 26 -3.84 22.62 -7.92
CA ILE A 26 -3.19 21.61 -8.77
C ILE A 26 -3.91 21.49 -10.11
N PHE A 27 -3.16 21.55 -11.21
CA PHE A 27 -3.62 21.28 -12.56
C PHE A 27 -3.20 19.86 -12.96
N PRO A 28 -4.08 18.84 -12.78
CA PRO A 28 -3.71 17.47 -13.05
C PRO A 28 -3.64 17.18 -14.55
N GLY A 29 -2.86 16.18 -14.95
CA GLY A 29 -2.82 15.73 -16.35
C GLY A 29 -4.16 15.18 -16.87
N HIS A 30 -5.09 14.80 -15.98
CA HIS A 30 -6.46 14.42 -16.30
C HIS A 30 -7.44 14.85 -15.21
N GLY A 31 -8.68 15.13 -15.59
CA GLY A 31 -9.76 15.55 -14.69
C GLY A 31 -9.75 17.06 -14.42
N ASN A 32 -10.58 17.48 -13.47
CA ASN A 32 -10.75 18.90 -13.15
C ASN A 32 -9.57 19.44 -12.31
N ILE A 33 -9.39 20.76 -12.39
CA ILE A 33 -8.51 21.52 -11.50
C ILE A 33 -8.88 21.23 -10.05
N ILE A 34 -7.87 21.07 -9.20
CA ILE A 34 -8.04 20.88 -7.75
C ILE A 34 -7.82 22.24 -7.10
N GLU A 35 -8.92 22.88 -6.71
CA GLU A 35 -8.93 24.19 -6.04
C GLU A 35 -8.54 24.10 -4.55
N GLU A 36 -8.73 22.95 -3.92
CA GLU A 36 -8.31 22.68 -2.53
C GLU A 36 -7.39 21.45 -2.47
N PRO A 37 -6.07 21.62 -2.72
CA PRO A 37 -5.16 20.49 -2.84
C PRO A 37 -4.87 19.75 -1.54
N LEU A 38 -4.70 20.45 -0.43
CA LEU A 38 -4.20 19.87 0.82
C LEU A 38 -5.11 18.76 1.35
N PRO A 39 -6.44 18.97 1.53
CA PRO A 39 -7.32 17.91 2.02
C PRO A 39 -7.32 16.69 1.11
N LYS A 40 -7.15 16.90 -0.20
CA LYS A 40 -7.11 15.82 -1.19
C LYS A 40 -5.83 15.01 -1.10
N ILE A 41 -4.68 15.67 -0.94
CA ILE A 41 -3.38 15.00 -0.74
C ILE A 41 -3.40 14.19 0.56
N GLU A 42 -3.84 14.81 1.66
CA GLU A 42 -4.00 14.16 2.96
C GLU A 42 -4.92 12.95 2.88
N TYR A 43 -6.07 13.07 2.21
CA TYR A 43 -6.96 11.95 1.96
C TYR A 43 -6.24 10.78 1.26
N TYR A 44 -5.45 11.06 0.22
CA TYR A 44 -4.71 10.01 -0.48
C TYR A 44 -3.65 9.35 0.41
N ILE A 45 -2.90 10.15 1.18
CA ILE A 45 -1.91 9.65 2.14
C ILE A 45 -2.59 8.75 3.17
N ASN A 46 -3.65 9.25 3.82
CA ASN A 46 -4.40 8.53 4.84
C ASN A 46 -5.01 7.24 4.30
N HIS A 47 -5.59 7.28 3.10
CA HIS A 47 -6.15 6.09 2.46
C HIS A 47 -5.10 4.99 2.26
N ARG A 48 -3.88 5.35 1.84
CA ARG A 48 -2.78 4.40 1.65
C ARG A 48 -2.24 3.88 2.97
N ASN A 49 -2.06 4.74 3.96
CA ASN A 49 -1.60 4.34 5.29
C ASN A 49 -2.61 3.39 5.96
N ASN A 50 -3.90 3.67 5.85
CA ASN A 50 -4.96 2.79 6.37
C ASN A 50 -4.90 1.39 5.72
N ARG A 51 -4.70 1.33 4.39
CA ARG A 51 -4.55 0.05 3.69
C ARG A 51 -3.30 -0.70 4.15
N GLU A 52 -2.17 0.01 4.29
CA GLU A 52 -0.93 -0.57 4.78
C GLU A 52 -1.06 -1.12 6.19
N GLN A 53 -1.73 -0.40 7.09
CA GLN A 53 -2.01 -0.85 8.45
C GLN A 53 -2.86 -2.12 8.47
N GLN A 54 -3.90 -2.21 7.63
CA GLN A 54 -4.71 -3.44 7.50
C GLN A 54 -3.86 -4.63 7.05
N ILE A 55 -2.96 -4.41 6.09
CA ILE A 55 -2.05 -5.44 5.59
C ILE A 55 -1.06 -5.85 6.69
N LEU A 56 -0.42 -4.90 7.36
CA LEU A 56 0.51 -5.19 8.45
C LEU A 56 -0.19 -5.93 9.59
N HIS A 57 -1.40 -5.51 9.95
CA HIS A 57 -2.23 -6.20 10.95
C HIS A 57 -2.52 -7.66 10.56
N PHE A 58 -2.72 -7.96 9.27
CA PHE A 58 -2.85 -9.34 8.83
C PHE A 58 -1.62 -10.20 9.17
N PHE A 59 -0.41 -9.65 9.04
CA PHE A 59 0.84 -10.36 9.37
C PHE A 59 1.10 -10.43 10.88
N THR A 60 0.85 -9.35 11.64
CA THR A 60 1.10 -9.33 13.09
C THR A 60 0.21 -10.32 13.85
N GLN A 61 -1.01 -10.56 13.38
CA GLN A 61 -1.90 -11.59 13.92
C GLN A 61 -1.46 -13.02 13.56
N ARG A 62 -0.45 -13.18 12.69
CA ARG A 62 -0.02 -14.47 12.11
C ARG A 62 1.51 -14.53 11.99
N PRO A 63 2.29 -14.24 13.05
CA PRO A 63 3.69 -13.87 12.95
C PRO A 63 4.61 -14.98 12.43
N HIS A 64 4.25 -16.25 12.64
CA HIS A 64 5.06 -17.41 12.24
C HIS A 64 4.60 -18.07 10.93
N LYS A 65 3.64 -17.46 10.23
CA LYS A 65 3.11 -17.99 8.97
C LYS A 65 3.64 -17.18 7.79
N ARG A 66 3.82 -17.86 6.66
CA ARG A 66 4.20 -17.27 5.38
C ARG A 66 2.97 -17.10 4.50
N TRP A 67 2.88 -15.96 3.81
CA TRP A 67 1.70 -15.59 3.03
C TRP A 67 2.05 -14.98 1.70
N GLN A 68 1.22 -15.23 0.69
CA GLN A 68 1.30 -14.58 -0.61
C GLN A 68 0.32 -13.39 -0.69
N SER A 69 0.46 -12.58 -1.74
CA SER A 69 -0.40 -11.42 -1.97
C SER A 69 -1.89 -11.79 -2.00
N MET A 70 -2.24 -12.92 -2.62
CA MET A 70 -3.65 -13.35 -2.71
C MET A 70 -4.25 -13.78 -1.37
N ASP A 71 -3.44 -14.29 -0.44
CA ASP A 71 -3.92 -14.64 0.91
C ASP A 71 -4.34 -13.39 1.67
N VAL A 72 -3.53 -12.33 1.54
CA VAL A 72 -3.83 -11.02 2.13
C VAL A 72 -5.08 -10.43 1.48
N VAL A 73 -5.22 -10.51 0.15
CA VAL A 73 -6.41 -10.02 -0.58
C VAL A 73 -7.70 -10.66 -0.05
N ARG A 74 -7.71 -11.99 0.13
CA ARG A 74 -8.88 -12.72 0.64
C ARG A 74 -9.41 -12.18 1.97
N VAL A 75 -8.53 -11.66 2.82
CA VAL A 75 -8.90 -11.09 4.13
C VAL A 75 -9.17 -9.59 4.04
N VAL A 76 -8.21 -8.83 3.49
CA VAL A 76 -8.20 -7.36 3.50
C VAL A 76 -9.19 -6.76 2.48
N TYR A 77 -9.57 -7.52 1.45
CA TYR A 77 -10.55 -7.15 0.42
C TYR A 77 -11.77 -8.09 0.42
N SER A 78 -12.11 -8.68 1.57
CA SER A 78 -13.24 -9.61 1.72
C SER A 78 -14.59 -9.03 1.26
N GLN A 79 -14.79 -7.72 1.39
CA GLN A 79 -16.00 -7.01 0.93
C GLN A 79 -15.91 -6.53 -0.54
N THR A 80 -14.79 -6.75 -1.22
CA THR A 80 -14.60 -6.36 -2.62
C THR A 80 -15.00 -7.52 -3.53
N PRO A 81 -15.76 -7.28 -4.62
CA PRO A 81 -16.12 -8.33 -5.58
C PRO A 81 -14.91 -9.10 -6.08
N GLN A 82 -14.99 -10.44 -6.11
CA GLN A 82 -13.85 -11.32 -6.47
C GLN A 82 -13.26 -11.03 -7.85
N LYS A 83 -14.08 -10.59 -8.81
CA LYS A 83 -13.62 -10.14 -10.14
C LYS A 83 -12.58 -9.01 -10.08
N LEU A 84 -12.54 -8.24 -8.99
CA LEU A 84 -11.58 -7.16 -8.78
C LEU A 84 -10.35 -7.59 -7.96
N TRP A 85 -10.31 -8.84 -7.47
CA TRP A 85 -9.19 -9.34 -6.67
C TRP A 85 -7.86 -9.36 -7.40
N PRO A 86 -7.75 -9.66 -8.71
CA PRO A 86 -6.48 -9.54 -9.42
C PRO A 86 -5.88 -8.11 -9.34
N ALA A 87 -6.73 -7.09 -9.48
CA ALA A 87 -6.30 -5.70 -9.34
C ALA A 87 -5.94 -5.36 -7.88
N ALA A 88 -6.68 -5.88 -6.90
CA ALA A 88 -6.35 -5.75 -5.49
C ALA A 88 -5.03 -6.45 -5.14
N ALA A 89 -4.74 -7.61 -5.73
CA ALA A 89 -3.51 -8.35 -5.53
C ALA A 89 -2.30 -7.56 -6.01
N TYR A 90 -2.43 -6.89 -7.16
CA TYR A 90 -1.40 -5.97 -7.63
C TYR A 90 -1.16 -4.83 -6.62
N ASN A 91 -2.21 -4.22 -6.09
CA ASN A 91 -2.11 -3.18 -5.05
C ASN A 91 -1.44 -3.70 -3.77
N VAL A 92 -1.88 -4.86 -3.27
CA VAL A 92 -1.28 -5.54 -2.11
C VAL A 92 0.20 -5.82 -2.34
N SER A 93 0.58 -6.29 -3.53
CA SER A 93 1.97 -6.62 -3.84
C SER A 93 2.91 -5.41 -3.68
N HIS A 94 2.43 -4.20 -3.98
CA HIS A 94 3.17 -2.95 -3.77
C HIS A 94 3.33 -2.62 -2.29
N HIS A 95 2.27 -2.79 -1.49
CA HIS A 95 2.36 -2.62 -0.05
C HIS A 95 3.32 -3.65 0.58
N LEU A 96 3.29 -4.91 0.15
CA LEU A 96 4.20 -5.95 0.66
C LEU A 96 5.66 -5.62 0.35
N LYS A 97 5.95 -5.17 -0.88
CA LYS A 97 7.29 -4.71 -1.27
C LYS A 97 7.74 -3.52 -0.43
N LYS A 98 6.87 -2.53 -0.21
CA LYS A 98 7.18 -1.37 0.66
C LYS A 98 7.48 -1.81 2.09
N LEU A 99 6.61 -2.61 2.70
CA LEU A 99 6.81 -3.13 4.06
C LEU A 99 8.08 -3.99 4.19
N GLN A 100 8.45 -4.72 3.14
CA GLN A 100 9.71 -5.45 3.08
C GLN A 100 10.92 -4.50 2.99
N LYS A 101 10.88 -3.46 2.15
CA LYS A 101 11.92 -2.41 2.09
C LYS A 101 12.09 -1.70 3.43
N GLU A 102 11.00 -1.52 4.18
CA GLU A 102 10.99 -0.94 5.54
C GLU A 102 11.41 -1.95 6.63
N GLY A 103 11.72 -3.20 6.29
CA GLY A 103 12.14 -4.21 7.25
C GLY A 103 11.03 -4.72 8.19
N LYS A 104 9.76 -4.42 7.91
CA LYS A 104 8.60 -4.93 8.67
C LYS A 104 8.21 -6.36 8.26
N LEU A 105 8.52 -6.74 7.02
CA LEU A 105 8.33 -8.09 6.48
C LEU A 105 9.65 -8.66 5.97
N LEU A 106 9.83 -9.97 6.10
CA LEU A 106 10.91 -10.73 5.50
C LEU A 106 10.42 -11.41 4.22
N LEU A 107 11.28 -11.45 3.21
CA LEU A 107 11.04 -12.17 1.96
C LEU A 107 11.47 -13.63 2.11
N ASN A 108 10.56 -14.56 1.86
CA ASN A 108 10.84 -15.99 1.78
C ASN A 108 10.52 -16.48 0.36
N LYS A 109 11.56 -16.85 -0.41
CA LYS A 109 11.39 -17.46 -1.72
C LYS A 109 11.45 -18.97 -1.60
N LEU A 110 10.48 -19.66 -2.18
CA LEU A 110 10.46 -21.11 -2.30
C LEU A 110 10.15 -21.42 -3.76
N ASP A 111 11.09 -22.05 -4.45
CA ASP A 111 11.05 -22.27 -5.90
C ASP A 111 10.78 -20.94 -6.65
N GLU A 112 9.74 -20.90 -7.49
CA GLU A 112 9.31 -19.71 -8.24
C GLU A 112 8.31 -18.85 -7.47
N GLU A 113 7.92 -19.26 -6.25
CA GLU A 113 6.92 -18.57 -5.44
C GLU A 113 7.53 -17.62 -4.41
N THR A 114 6.84 -16.48 -4.21
CA THR A 114 7.26 -15.44 -3.27
C THR A 114 6.29 -15.36 -2.10
N PHE A 115 6.84 -15.53 -0.89
CA PHE A 115 6.11 -15.40 0.37
C PHE A 115 6.68 -14.27 1.22
N TYR A 116 5.83 -13.73 2.09
CA TYR A 116 6.21 -12.75 3.10
C TYR A 116 5.93 -13.31 4.49
N VAL A 117 6.79 -12.97 5.45
CA VAL A 117 6.68 -13.34 6.86
C VAL A 117 6.83 -12.07 7.69
N TYR A 118 6.11 -11.98 8.82
CA TYR A 118 6.28 -10.85 9.74
C TYR A 118 7.69 -10.81 10.32
N ASN A 119 8.30 -9.63 10.40
CA ASN A 119 9.57 -9.44 11.11
C ASN A 119 9.33 -8.90 12.53
N PRO A 120 9.39 -9.73 13.58
CA PRO A 120 9.18 -9.27 14.95
C PRO A 120 10.35 -8.42 15.48
N LEU A 121 11.51 -8.44 14.81
CA LEU A 121 12.68 -7.62 15.15
C LEU A 121 12.65 -6.24 14.50
N SER A 122 11.56 -5.88 13.80
CA SER A 122 11.40 -4.56 13.22
C SER A 122 11.33 -3.50 14.33
N LEU A 123 12.26 -2.54 14.33
CA LEU A 123 12.41 -1.51 15.38
C LEU A 123 11.51 -0.27 15.17
N PHE A 124 10.36 -0.44 14.50
CA PHE A 124 9.41 0.64 14.22
C PHE A 124 8.15 0.55 15.07
#